data_AF-A0A960JFS5-F1
#
_entry.id   AF-A0A960JFS5-F1
#
_cell.length_a   1.000
_cell.length_b   1.000
_cell.length_c   1.000
_cell.angle_alpha   90.00
_cell.angle_beta   90.00
_cell.angle_gamma   90.00
#
_symmetry.space_group_name_H-M   'P 1'
#
loop_
_entity.id
_entity.type
_entity.pdbx_description
1 polymer ?
#
loop_
_entity_poly.entity_id
_entity_poly.type
_entity_poly.pdbx_seq_one_letter_code
_entity_poly.pdbx_strand_id
1 'polypeptide(L)'
;MKREGARNKAIRKLSDAVNTAVDGSPDVIEAIEELRTLGFEPNLNLVLEIGLSEIRTGTDGEKFQEEISLELSEDDLRELRRMKISAN
;
A
#
# COMPACT_ATOMS: atom_id res chain seq x y z
N MET A 1 11.74 -9.83 -19.39
CA MET A 1 10.43 -10.05 -20.06
C MET A 1 9.46 -10.98 -19.30
N LYS A 2 9.84 -12.19 -18.83
CA LYS A 2 8.86 -13.11 -18.17
C LYS A 2 8.21 -12.58 -16.87
N ARG A 3 8.94 -11.84 -16.04
CA ARG A 3 8.42 -11.30 -14.75
C ARG A 3 7.41 -10.17 -14.92
N GLU A 4 7.59 -9.34 -15.94
CA GLU A 4 6.71 -8.19 -16.20
C GLU A 4 5.32 -8.64 -16.71
N GLY A 5 5.28 -9.66 -17.57
CA GLY A 5 4.01 -10.26 -18.01
C GLY A 5 3.23 -10.91 -16.86
N ALA A 6 3.92 -11.57 -15.93
CA ALA A 6 3.29 -12.14 -14.73
C ALA A 6 2.73 -11.07 -13.79
N ARG A 7 3.48 -9.97 -13.59
CA ARG A 7 3.05 -8.81 -12.80
C ARG A 7 1.77 -8.19 -13.34
N ASN A 8 1.74 -7.87 -14.64
CA ASN A 8 0.58 -7.24 -15.26
C ASN A 8 -0.65 -8.17 -15.22
N LYS A 9 -0.45 -9.48 -15.35
CA LYS A 9 -1.52 -10.48 -15.20
C LYS A 9 -2.09 -10.50 -13.77
N ALA A 10 -1.24 -10.37 -12.75
CA ALA A 10 -1.69 -10.32 -11.36
C ALA A 10 -2.47 -9.04 -11.05
N ILE A 11 -2.00 -7.88 -11.51
CA ILE A 11 -2.70 -6.59 -11.39
C ILE A 11 -4.09 -6.66 -12.03
N ARG A 12 -4.17 -7.20 -13.26
CA ARG A 12 -5.44 -7.36 -13.96
C ARG A 12 -6.40 -8.28 -13.21
N LYS A 13 -5.91 -9.43 -12.73
CA LYS A 13 -6.73 -10.36 -11.94
C LYS A 13 -7.26 -9.71 -10.67
N LEU A 14 -6.45 -8.89 -10.00
CA LEU A 14 -6.89 -8.14 -8.82
C LEU A 14 -7.96 -7.10 -9.17
N SER A 15 -7.77 -6.36 -10.26
CA SER A 15 -8.74 -5.37 -10.74
C SER A 15 -10.08 -6.02 -11.09
N ASP A 16 -10.05 -7.13 -11.81
CA ASP A 16 -11.25 -7.89 -12.18
C ASP A 16 -11.99 -8.36 -10.92
N ALA A 17 -11.26 -8.90 -9.93
CA ALA A 17 -11.86 -9.37 -8.68
C ALA A 17 -12.51 -8.24 -7.87
N VAL A 18 -11.87 -7.07 -7.80
CA VAL A 18 -12.44 -5.89 -7.10
C VAL A 18 -13.70 -5.42 -7.81
N ASN A 19 -13.69 -5.31 -9.14
CA ASN A 19 -14.88 -4.90 -9.89
C ASN A 19 -16.04 -5.86 -9.67
N THR A 20 -15.80 -7.18 -9.71
CA THR A 20 -16.84 -8.17 -9.41
C THR A 20 -17.36 -8.07 -7.98
N ALA A 21 -16.48 -7.81 -7.00
CA ALA A 21 -16.88 -7.65 -5.60
C ALA A 21 -17.76 -6.42 -5.39
N VAL A 22 -17.44 -5.30 -6.07
CA VAL A 22 -18.22 -4.06 -6.00
C VAL A 22 -19.57 -4.20 -6.70
N ASP A 23 -19.59 -4.77 -7.91
CA ASP A 23 -20.81 -4.97 -8.71
C ASP A 23 -21.84 -5.87 -7.99
N GLY A 24 -21.35 -6.90 -7.29
CA GLY A 24 -22.19 -7.82 -6.52
C GLY A 24 -22.39 -7.45 -5.04
N SER A 25 -21.84 -6.32 -4.56
CA SER A 25 -21.91 -5.97 -3.15
C SER A 25 -23.33 -5.50 -2.76
N PRO A 26 -23.99 -6.17 -1.79
CA PRO A 26 -25.28 -5.72 -1.29
C PRO A 26 -25.22 -4.30 -0.72
N ASP A 27 -24.14 -3.96 -0.03
CA ASP A 27 -23.95 -2.63 0.59
C ASP A 27 -23.86 -1.52 -0.49
N VAL A 28 -23.15 -1.80 -1.59
CA VAL A 28 -23.05 -0.84 -2.72
C VAL A 28 -24.41 -0.68 -3.41
N ILE A 29 -25.13 -1.78 -3.61
CA ILE A 29 -26.47 -1.77 -4.21
C ILE A 29 -27.44 -0.98 -3.33
N GLU A 30 -27.45 -1.20 -2.02
CA GLU A 30 -28.31 -0.49 -1.08
C GLU A 30 -28.01 1.02 -1.09
N ALA A 31 -26.75 1.41 -1.07
CA ALA A 31 -26.35 2.82 -1.14
C ALA A 31 -26.76 3.48 -2.47
N ILE A 32 -26.66 2.76 -3.59
CA ILE A 32 -27.12 3.26 -4.90
C ILE A 32 -28.64 3.49 -4.90
N GLU A 33 -29.41 2.55 -4.34
CA GLU A 33 -30.86 2.69 -4.24
C GLU A 33 -31.24 3.83 -3.30
N GLU A 34 -30.56 4.01 -2.17
CA GLU A 34 -30.78 5.15 -1.28
C GLU A 34 -30.59 6.48 -2.02
N LEU A 35 -29.50 6.63 -2.80
CA LEU A 35 -29.27 7.81 -3.63
C LEU A 35 -30.39 8.06 -4.64
N ARG A 36 -30.92 6.99 -5.26
CA ARG A 36 -32.06 7.07 -6.18
C ARG A 36 -33.34 7.51 -5.48
N THR A 37 -33.60 7.04 -4.25
CA THR A 37 -34.78 7.48 -3.48
C THR A 37 -34.71 8.96 -3.12
N LEU A 38 -33.51 9.50 -2.99
CA LEU A 38 -33.25 10.93 -2.78
C LEU A 38 -33.30 11.76 -4.09
N GLY A 39 -33.52 11.11 -5.25
CA GLY A 39 -33.63 11.77 -6.56
C GLY A 39 -32.31 11.97 -7.30
N PHE A 40 -31.24 11.30 -6.89
CA PHE A 40 -29.94 11.33 -7.56
C PHE A 40 -29.71 10.04 -8.38
N GLU A 41 -29.16 10.16 -9.59
CA GLU A 41 -28.67 8.99 -10.34
C GLU A 41 -27.15 8.84 -10.15
N PRO A 42 -26.67 7.86 -9.38
CA PRO A 42 -25.26 7.70 -9.10
C PRO A 42 -24.50 7.15 -10.32
N ASN A 43 -23.40 7.81 -10.68
CA ASN A 43 -22.44 7.32 -11.65
C ASN A 43 -21.15 6.94 -10.91
N LEU A 44 -20.95 5.65 -10.67
CA LEU A 44 -19.80 5.14 -9.93
C LEU A 44 -18.62 4.92 -10.89
N ASN A 45 -17.55 5.68 -10.71
CA ASN A 45 -16.28 5.44 -11.39
C ASN A 45 -15.23 5.03 -10.37
N LEU A 46 -14.75 3.78 -10.44
CA LEU A 46 -13.71 3.26 -9.57
C LEU A 46 -12.37 3.25 -10.28
N VAL A 47 -11.38 3.95 -9.75
CA VAL A 47 -9.98 3.89 -10.21
C VAL A 47 -9.18 3.16 -9.15
N LEU A 48 -8.73 1.94 -9.45
CA LEU A 48 -7.89 1.15 -8.56
C LEU A 48 -6.41 1.40 -8.88
N GLU A 49 -5.71 2.13 -8.02
CA GLU A 49 -4.26 2.28 -8.08
C GLU A 49 -3.56 1.19 -7.27
N ILE A 50 -2.79 0.33 -7.94
CA ILE A 50 -2.06 -0.77 -7.30
C ILE A 50 -0.56 -0.42 -7.28
N GLY A 51 -0.09 0.02 -6.12
CA GLY A 51 1.34 0.09 -5.82
C GLY A 51 1.91 -1.31 -5.56
N LEU A 52 3.06 -1.62 -6.15
CA LEU A 52 3.76 -2.88 -5.90
C LEU A 52 5.08 -2.60 -5.18
N SER A 53 5.26 -3.26 -4.05
CA SER A 53 6.54 -3.29 -3.33
C SER A 53 7.14 -4.68 -3.44
N GLU A 54 8.43 -4.77 -3.71
CA GLU A 54 9.12 -6.05 -3.73
C GLU A 54 9.20 -6.62 -2.31
N ILE A 55 8.67 -7.84 -2.14
CA ILE A 55 8.91 -8.60 -0.92
C ILE A 55 10.39 -9.00 -0.96
N ARG A 56 11.20 -8.48 -0.04
CA ARG A 56 12.54 -9.01 0.22
C ARG A 56 12.36 -10.41 0.80
N THR A 57 12.19 -11.42 -0.04
CA THR A 57 12.30 -12.81 0.36
C THR A 57 13.77 -13.11 0.59
N GLY A 58 14.30 -12.64 1.72
CA GLY A 58 15.52 -13.17 2.29
C GLY A 58 15.19 -14.59 2.76
N THR A 59 15.66 -15.58 2.01
CA THR A 59 15.97 -16.90 2.57
C THR A 59 17.20 -16.76 3.47
N ASP A 60 17.05 -16.02 4.57
CA ASP A 60 17.95 -15.99 5.71
C ASP A 60 17.05 -15.93 6.94
N GLY A 61 16.55 -17.10 7.34
CA GLY A 61 16.25 -17.29 8.74
C GLY A 61 17.53 -17.04 9.53
N GLU A 62 17.41 -16.35 10.66
CA GLU A 62 18.52 -15.88 11.52
C GLU A 62 19.18 -14.57 11.07
N LYS A 63 18.59 -13.45 11.51
CA LYS A 63 19.24 -12.28 12.16
C LYS A 63 18.29 -11.08 12.22
N PHE A 64 17.18 -11.24 12.94
CA PHE A 64 16.49 -10.10 13.55
C PHE A 64 17.25 -9.75 14.84
N GLN A 65 18.39 -9.08 14.69
CA GLN A 65 19.14 -8.31 15.70
C GLN A 65 20.50 -7.95 15.09
N GLU A 66 20.51 -7.19 14.00
CA GLU A 66 21.60 -6.24 13.85
C GLU A 66 21.17 -5.01 14.63
N GLU A 67 21.68 -4.91 15.87
CA GLU A 67 21.93 -3.61 16.48
C GLU A 67 22.56 -2.75 15.38
N ILE A 68 21.79 -1.81 14.86
CA ILE A 68 22.33 -0.73 14.05
C ILE A 68 23.14 0.10 15.06
N SER A 69 24.38 -0.30 15.33
CA SER A 69 25.37 0.58 15.95
C SER A 69 25.60 1.71 14.95
N LEU A 70 24.79 2.76 15.09
CA LEU A 70 24.98 4.03 14.44
C LEU A 70 26.29 4.62 14.97
N GLU A 71 27.40 4.32 14.31
CA GLU A 71 28.65 5.07 14.50
C GLU A 71 28.46 6.47 13.91
N LEU A 72 27.94 7.38 14.73
CA LEU A 72 27.78 8.78 14.37
C LEU A 72 29.16 9.45 14.39
N SER A 73 29.48 10.19 13.33
CA SER A 73 30.67 11.02 13.30
C SER A 73 30.54 12.21 14.27
N GLU A 74 31.64 12.87 14.63
CA GLU A 74 31.60 14.05 15.51
C GLU A 74 30.73 15.19 14.94
N ASP A 75 30.62 15.27 13.62
CA ASP A 75 29.79 16.26 12.93
C ASP A 75 28.30 15.91 13.04
N ASP A 76 27.93 14.63 12.91
CA ASP A 76 26.55 14.17 13.08
C ASP A 76 26.04 14.40 14.52
N LEU A 77 26.92 14.17 15.52
CA LEU A 77 26.61 14.45 16.92
C LEU A 77 26.38 15.94 17.20
N ARG A 78 27.11 16.83 16.52
CA ARG A 78 26.91 18.28 16.63
C ARG A 78 25.56 18.68 16.04
N GLU A 79 25.18 18.11 14.91
CA GLU A 79 23.91 18.40 14.26
C GLU A 79 22.71 17.94 15.11
N LEU A 80 22.76 16.73 15.67
CA LEU A 80 21.73 16.22 16.59
C LEU A 80 21.58 17.09 17.84
N ARG A 81 22.69 17.58 18.42
CA ARG A 81 22.66 18.54 19.54
C ARG A 81 21.99 19.86 19.17
N ARG A 82 22.22 20.38 17.95
CA ARG A 82 21.55 21.59 17.47
C ARG A 82 20.04 21.37 17.29
N MET A 83 19.65 20.17 16.90
CA MET A 83 18.25 19.78 16.76
C MET A 83 17.55 19.41 18.09
N LYS A 84 18.27 19.45 19.22
CA LYS A 84 17.81 19.02 20.56
C LYS A 84 17.30 17.56 20.58
N ILE A 85 17.82 16.73 19.68
CA ILE A 85 17.51 15.30 19.65
C ILE A 85 18.50 14.62 20.60
N SER A 86 18.01 14.03 21.68
CA SER A 86 18.83 13.15 22.52
C SER A 86 18.94 11.80 21.84
N ALA A 87 20.14 11.47 21.33
CA ALA A 87 20.49 10.10 21.02
C ALA A 87 20.67 9.36 22.36
N ASN A 88 19.89 8.32 22.57
CA ASN A 88 19.98 7.41 23.72
C ASN A 88 19.92 5.99 23.19
#